data_AF-A0A1Q3VNX3-F1
#
_entry.id   AF-A0A1Q3VNX3-F1
#
_cell.length_a   1.000
_cell.length_b   1.000
_cell.length_c   1.000
_cell.angle_alpha   90.00
_cell.angle_beta   90.00
_cell.angle_gamma   90.00
#
_symmetry.space_group_name_H-M   'P 1'
#
loop_
_entity.id
_entity.type
_entity.pdbx_description
1 polymer ?
#
loop_
_entity_poly.entity_id
_entity_poly.type
_entity_poly.pdbx_seq_one_letter_code
_entity_poly.pdbx_strand_id
1 'polypeptide(L)'
;MTPTPTPLDRHFNLPEVRRIAPDRPLVWLRAGWRDLAANPIASLSYGLLFAIGGDFILIFAWRSPQLFTAAVSGFFLIAPLLAGGLYEISRRRAAGRSSTFVDSLAGWRRNGQSIAMFGLLLALIGIAWERISAILFALLAPDLTPDLAAFVSSIFTSGAYRGLLAAWFVAGGSLALLVFAISAVSVPMLLDRDTDFVTAMMASLRAVALNLETMVLWGALIVVLTLLGFATLLFGLVVLMPLIGHASWHAYRDLVK
;
A
#
# COMPACT_ATOMS: atom_id res chain seq x y z
N MET A 1 27.44 1.46 17.94
CA MET A 1 27.30 2.91 18.17
C MET A 1 25.86 3.28 17.87
N THR A 2 25.09 3.65 18.89
CA THR A 2 23.74 4.23 18.71
C THR A 2 23.90 5.61 18.05
N PRO A 3 23.19 5.90 16.95
CA PRO A 3 23.26 7.21 16.32
C PRO A 3 22.75 8.28 17.30
N THR A 4 23.46 9.42 17.36
CA THR A 4 23.07 10.58 18.18
C THR A 4 21.70 11.09 17.75
N PRO A 5 20.75 11.33 18.67
CA PRO A 5 19.40 11.77 18.32
C PRO A 5 19.43 13.12 17.60
N THR A 6 18.77 13.20 16.45
CA THR A 6 18.65 14.45 15.68
C THR A 6 17.67 15.42 16.35
N PRO A 7 17.68 16.72 16.02
CA PRO A 7 16.73 17.70 16.57
C PRO A 7 15.25 17.31 16.36
N LEU A 8 14.95 16.60 15.27
CA LEU A 8 13.62 16.04 14.98
C LEU A 8 13.20 14.93 15.96
N ASP A 9 14.15 14.10 16.42
CA ASP A 9 13.88 13.03 17.38
C ASP A 9 13.34 13.58 18.72
N ARG A 10 13.78 14.80 19.10
CA ARG A 10 13.35 15.46 20.35
C ARG A 10 11.95 16.07 20.29
N HIS A 11 11.46 16.44 19.11
CA HIS A 11 10.12 17.05 18.97
C HIS A 11 8.99 16.02 18.87
N PHE A 12 9.27 14.83 18.35
CA PHE A 12 8.23 13.83 18.01
C PHE A 12 8.32 12.50 18.77
N ASN A 13 9.26 12.33 19.72
CA ASN A 13 9.49 11.04 20.41
C ASN A 13 9.52 9.85 19.43
N LEU A 14 10.30 9.98 18.35
CA LEU A 14 10.34 8.99 17.28
C LEU A 14 10.87 7.66 17.82
N PRO A 15 10.24 6.52 17.45
CA PRO A 15 10.73 5.21 17.86
C PRO A 15 12.09 4.91 17.23
N GLU A 16 12.86 4.05 17.90
CA GLU A 16 14.17 3.62 17.40
C GLU A 16 13.99 2.77 16.13
N VAL A 17 14.63 3.21 15.05
CA VAL A 17 14.66 2.50 13.77
C VAL A 17 15.95 1.69 13.65
N ARG A 18 15.82 0.41 13.30
CA ARG A 18 16.94 -0.51 13.13
C ARG A 18 17.46 -0.51 11.70
N ARG A 19 18.77 -0.69 11.57
CA ARG A 19 19.40 -1.07 10.29
C ARG A 19 19.35 -2.59 10.14
N ILE A 20 18.87 -3.07 9.00
CA ILE A 20 18.64 -4.49 8.74
C ILE A 20 19.30 -4.93 7.44
N ALA A 21 19.42 -6.25 7.23
CA ALA A 21 20.04 -6.81 6.04
C ALA A 21 19.14 -6.64 4.78
N PRO A 22 19.72 -6.62 3.57
CA PRO A 22 18.96 -6.48 2.32
C PRO A 22 18.01 -7.64 2.00
N ASP A 23 18.27 -8.85 2.49
CA ASP A 23 17.53 -10.09 2.18
C ASP A 23 16.26 -10.29 3.05
N ARG A 24 16.04 -9.41 4.03
CA ARG A 24 14.91 -9.48 4.99
C ARG A 24 13.51 -9.52 4.36
N PRO A 25 13.23 -8.92 3.18
CA PRO A 25 11.90 -9.00 2.57
C PRO A 25 11.41 -10.43 2.31
N LEU A 26 12.31 -11.36 1.99
CA LEU A 26 11.96 -12.78 1.83
C LEU A 26 11.59 -13.44 3.16
N VAL A 27 12.22 -13.02 4.25
CA VAL A 27 11.89 -13.47 5.61
C VAL A 27 10.51 -12.97 6.02
N TRP A 28 10.19 -11.71 5.70
CA TRP A 28 8.86 -11.13 5.97
C TRP A 28 7.76 -11.85 5.19
N LEU A 29 7.99 -12.17 3.91
CA LEU A 29 7.04 -12.96 3.12
C LEU A 29 6.83 -14.36 3.70
N ARG A 30 7.90 -15.06 4.11
CA ARG A 30 7.77 -16.38 4.76
C ARG A 30 7.01 -16.29 6.07
N ALA A 31 7.23 -15.24 6.86
CA ALA A 31 6.49 -15.01 8.10
C ALA A 31 5.01 -14.68 7.83
N GLY A 32 4.74 -13.84 6.82
CA GLY A 32 3.39 -13.52 6.37
C GLY A 32 2.63 -14.73 5.86
N TRP A 33 3.31 -15.63 5.14
CA TRP A 33 2.73 -16.91 4.71
C TRP A 33 2.35 -17.79 5.89
N ARG A 34 3.19 -17.84 6.92
CA ARG A 34 2.86 -18.56 8.15
C ARG A 34 1.62 -17.96 8.83
N ASP A 35 1.48 -16.64 8.83
CA ASP A 35 0.33 -15.95 9.45
C ASP A 35 -0.97 -16.26 8.71
N LEU A 36 -0.93 -16.19 7.37
CA LEU A 36 -2.01 -16.58 6.48
C LEU A 36 -2.44 -18.04 6.72
N ALA A 37 -1.47 -18.96 6.71
CA ALA A 37 -1.74 -20.39 6.88
C ALA A 37 -2.33 -20.73 8.26
N ALA A 38 -2.04 -19.93 9.28
CA ALA A 38 -2.58 -20.13 10.63
C ALA A 38 -3.96 -19.50 10.83
N ASN A 39 -4.34 -18.47 10.07
CA ASN A 39 -5.66 -17.82 10.16
C ASN A 39 -6.32 -17.68 8.77
N PRO A 40 -6.46 -18.78 8.00
CA PRO A 40 -6.79 -18.69 6.57
C PRO A 40 -8.16 -18.04 6.32
N ILE A 41 -9.18 -18.38 7.10
CA ILE A 41 -10.54 -17.84 6.89
C ILE A 41 -10.57 -16.32 7.08
N ALA A 42 -10.02 -15.82 8.19
CA ALA A 42 -10.00 -14.39 8.50
C ALA A 42 -9.16 -13.63 7.46
N SER A 43 -7.99 -14.15 7.10
CA SER A 43 -7.09 -13.51 6.14
C SER A 43 -7.65 -13.51 4.72
N LEU A 44 -8.18 -14.64 4.23
CA LEU A 44 -8.75 -14.73 2.87
C LEU A 44 -10.02 -13.90 2.72
N SER A 45 -10.76 -13.65 3.80
CA SER A 45 -11.91 -12.73 3.78
C SER A 45 -11.48 -11.31 3.40
N TYR A 46 -10.34 -10.81 3.89
CA TYR A 46 -9.80 -9.52 3.45
C TYR A 46 -9.36 -9.55 1.99
N GLY A 47 -8.68 -10.63 1.56
CA GLY A 47 -8.30 -10.79 0.17
C GLY A 47 -9.51 -10.78 -0.78
N LEU A 48 -10.61 -11.42 -0.38
CA LEU A 48 -11.86 -11.41 -1.13
C LEU A 48 -12.47 -10.01 -1.19
N LEU A 49 -12.46 -9.24 -0.10
CA LEU A 49 -12.91 -7.84 -0.09
C LEU A 49 -12.08 -6.96 -1.03
N PHE A 50 -10.76 -7.17 -1.08
CA PHE A 50 -9.88 -6.49 -2.03
C PHE A 50 -10.21 -6.86 -3.48
N ALA A 51 -10.40 -8.14 -3.78
CA ALA A 51 -10.75 -8.60 -5.13
C ALA A 51 -12.11 -8.04 -5.58
N ILE A 52 -13.14 -8.14 -4.75
CA ILE A 52 -14.48 -7.58 -5.02
C ILE A 52 -14.41 -6.07 -5.23
N GLY A 53 -13.66 -5.34 -4.40
CA GLY A 53 -13.45 -3.91 -4.56
C GLY A 53 -12.80 -3.57 -5.92
N GLY A 54 -11.79 -4.35 -6.32
CA GLY A 54 -11.17 -4.25 -7.63
C GLY A 54 -12.13 -4.52 -8.78
N ASP A 55 -12.95 -5.58 -8.68
CA ASP A 55 -13.97 -5.92 -9.68
C ASP A 55 -14.97 -4.78 -9.86
N PHE A 56 -15.45 -4.20 -8.76
CA PHE A 56 -16.36 -3.05 -8.83
C PHE A 56 -15.72 -1.88 -9.57
N ILE A 57 -14.46 -1.52 -9.27
CA ILE A 57 -13.76 -0.45 -9.96
C ILE A 57 -13.66 -0.74 -11.47
N LEU A 58 -13.28 -1.96 -11.86
CA LEU A 58 -13.16 -2.36 -13.27
C LEU A 58 -14.50 -2.34 -14.01
N ILE A 59 -15.57 -2.84 -13.38
CA ILE A 59 -16.92 -2.84 -13.98
C ILE A 59 -17.41 -1.41 -14.24
N PHE A 60 -17.14 -0.48 -13.32
CA PHE A 60 -17.54 0.92 -13.48
C PHE A 60 -16.65 1.72 -14.41
N ALA A 61 -15.37 1.34 -14.56
CA ALA A 61 -14.44 1.93 -15.52
C ALA A 61 -15.02 1.97 -16.95
N TRP A 62 -15.76 0.93 -17.34
CA TRP A 62 -16.37 0.85 -18.67
C TRP A 62 -17.70 1.57 -18.83
N ARG A 63 -18.42 1.90 -17.75
CA ARG A 63 -19.80 2.38 -17.83
C ARG A 63 -19.96 3.89 -17.63
N SER A 64 -19.13 4.50 -16.79
CA SER A 64 -19.18 5.94 -16.53
C SER A 64 -17.88 6.42 -15.89
N PRO A 65 -17.17 7.37 -16.51
CA PRO A 65 -15.98 7.99 -15.91
C PRO A 65 -16.24 8.56 -14.51
N GLN A 66 -17.44 9.11 -14.26
CA GLN A 66 -17.81 9.67 -12.95
C GLN A 66 -17.93 8.57 -11.88
N LEU A 67 -18.56 7.44 -12.22
CA LEU A 67 -18.68 6.30 -11.30
C LEU A 67 -17.33 5.64 -11.06
N PHE A 68 -16.45 5.60 -12.07
CA PHE A 68 -15.09 5.13 -11.92
C PHE A 68 -14.30 5.97 -10.90
N THR A 69 -14.29 7.30 -11.05
CA THR A 69 -13.61 8.20 -10.11
C THR A 69 -14.16 8.06 -8.69
N ALA A 70 -15.49 7.91 -8.54
CA ALA A 70 -16.12 7.68 -7.25
C ALA A 70 -15.72 6.32 -6.63
N ALA A 71 -15.69 5.25 -7.43
CA ALA A 71 -15.31 3.90 -6.97
C ALA A 71 -13.84 3.85 -6.53
N VAL A 72 -12.93 4.44 -7.32
CA VAL A 72 -11.51 4.56 -6.97
C VAL A 72 -11.34 5.35 -5.68
N SER A 73 -12.02 6.49 -5.55
CA SER A 73 -11.95 7.33 -4.36
C SER A 73 -12.47 6.61 -3.11
N GLY A 74 -13.62 5.93 -3.21
CA GLY A 74 -14.20 5.14 -2.13
C GLY A 74 -13.29 3.98 -1.71
N PHE A 75 -12.66 3.30 -2.67
CA PHE A 75 -11.70 2.25 -2.37
C PHE A 75 -10.46 2.78 -1.66
N PHE A 76 -9.92 3.95 -2.03
CA PHE A 76 -8.80 4.56 -1.29
C PHE A 76 -9.14 4.88 0.17
N LEU A 77 -10.40 5.20 0.48
CA LEU A 77 -10.85 5.43 1.85
C LEU A 77 -10.98 4.12 2.64
N ILE A 78 -11.39 3.03 1.99
CA ILE A 78 -11.64 1.73 2.63
C ILE A 78 -10.40 0.83 2.67
N ALA A 79 -9.48 0.96 1.71
CA ALA A 79 -8.30 0.10 1.60
C ALA A 79 -7.39 0.14 2.85
N PRO A 80 -7.14 1.31 3.49
CA PRO A 80 -6.44 1.35 4.78
C PRO A 80 -7.17 0.54 5.86
N LEU A 81 -8.52 0.54 5.85
CA LEU A 81 -9.35 -0.26 6.75
C LEU A 81 -9.12 -1.76 6.57
N LEU A 82 -9.12 -2.20 5.32
CA LEU A 82 -8.86 -3.60 4.98
C LEU A 82 -7.43 -4.02 5.34
N ALA A 83 -6.43 -3.17 5.05
CA ALA A 83 -5.04 -3.43 5.39
C ALA A 83 -4.83 -3.52 6.92
N GLY A 84 -5.50 -2.64 7.69
CA GLY A 84 -5.40 -2.64 9.15
C GLY A 84 -5.87 -3.92 9.82
N GLY A 85 -6.90 -4.56 9.26
CA GLY A 85 -7.36 -5.86 9.74
C GLY A 85 -6.31 -6.97 9.60
N LEU A 86 -5.59 -7.00 8.47
CA LEU A 86 -4.51 -7.97 8.25
C LEU A 86 -3.36 -7.78 9.24
N TYR A 87 -3.00 -6.53 9.55
CA TYR A 87 -1.99 -6.20 10.56
C TYR A 87 -2.44 -6.65 11.96
N GLU A 88 -3.72 -6.47 12.30
CA GLU A 88 -4.26 -6.91 13.59
C GLU A 88 -4.20 -8.42 13.77
N ILE A 89 -4.50 -9.20 12.71
CA ILE A 89 -4.38 -10.67 12.74
C ILE A 89 -2.95 -11.06 13.09
N SER A 90 -1.95 -10.49 12.41
CA SER A 90 -0.54 -10.76 12.67
C SER A 90 -0.09 -10.33 14.06
N ARG A 91 -0.59 -9.17 14.54
CA ARG A 91 -0.31 -8.68 15.91
C ARG A 91 -0.87 -9.62 16.98
N ARG A 92 -2.13 -10.05 16.85
CA ARG A 92 -2.76 -11.00 17.79
C ARG A 92 -2.03 -12.33 17.79
N ARG A 93 -1.64 -12.81 16.61
CA ARG A 93 -0.85 -14.05 16.50
C ARG A 93 0.52 -13.92 17.16
N ALA A 94 1.21 -12.80 16.98
CA ALA A 94 2.49 -12.54 17.65
C ALA A 94 2.35 -12.54 19.18
N ALA A 95 1.16 -12.24 19.70
CA ALA A 95 0.81 -12.34 21.12
C ALA A 95 0.22 -13.71 21.53
N GLY A 96 0.31 -14.73 20.67
CA GLY A 96 -0.20 -16.08 20.94
C GLY A 96 -1.72 -16.22 20.92
N ARG A 97 -2.45 -15.22 20.41
CA ARG A 97 -3.93 -15.21 20.35
C ARG A 97 -4.42 -15.60 18.97
N SER A 98 -5.56 -16.30 18.91
CA SER A 98 -6.32 -16.47 17.67
C SER A 98 -7.03 -15.16 17.27
N SER A 99 -7.35 -15.03 15.99
CA SER A 99 -8.11 -13.90 15.45
C SER A 99 -9.22 -14.39 14.53
N THR A 100 -10.45 -13.97 14.82
CA THR A 100 -11.52 -13.96 13.82
C THR A 100 -11.43 -12.71 12.94
N PHE A 101 -12.28 -12.62 11.91
CA PHE A 101 -12.44 -11.39 11.12
C PHE A 101 -12.99 -10.24 11.98
N VAL A 102 -13.97 -10.49 12.85
CA VAL A 102 -14.54 -9.45 13.72
C VAL A 102 -13.50 -8.92 14.70
N ASP A 103 -12.70 -9.83 15.25
CA ASP A 103 -11.56 -9.53 16.11
C ASP A 103 -10.54 -8.58 15.47
N SER A 104 -10.30 -8.69 14.17
CA SER A 104 -9.33 -7.85 13.47
C SER A 104 -9.82 -6.42 13.23
N LEU A 105 -11.13 -6.18 13.28
CA LEU A 105 -11.68 -4.82 13.25
C LEU A 105 -11.45 -4.07 14.57
N ALA A 106 -11.16 -4.78 15.68
CA ALA A 106 -10.98 -4.14 16.99
C ALA A 106 -9.72 -3.29 17.08
N GLY A 107 -8.70 -3.53 16.24
CA GLY A 107 -7.46 -2.74 16.20
C GLY A 107 -7.69 -1.24 15.99
N TRP A 108 -8.78 -0.89 15.30
CA TRP A 108 -9.19 0.47 14.99
C TRP A 108 -9.70 1.27 16.18
N ARG A 109 -10.19 0.60 17.23
CA ARG A 109 -10.77 1.28 18.39
C ARG A 109 -9.74 2.05 19.22
N ARG A 110 -8.46 1.70 19.09
CA ARG A 110 -7.40 2.25 19.93
C ARG A 110 -6.84 3.57 19.41
N ASN A 111 -6.68 3.70 18.08
CA ASN A 111 -6.08 4.88 17.43
C ASN A 111 -6.82 5.28 16.14
N GLY A 112 -8.14 5.10 16.12
CA GLY A 112 -8.96 5.23 14.92
C GLY A 112 -8.90 6.62 14.26
N GLN A 113 -8.76 7.69 15.05
CA GLN A 113 -8.64 9.06 14.52
C GLN A 113 -7.35 9.23 13.70
N SER A 114 -6.20 8.83 14.24
CA SER A 114 -4.92 8.95 13.52
C SER A 114 -4.91 8.09 12.26
N ILE A 115 -5.49 6.88 12.32
CA ILE A 115 -5.59 6.02 11.14
C ILE A 115 -6.54 6.63 10.09
N ALA A 116 -7.66 7.23 10.50
CA ALA A 116 -8.57 7.94 9.60
C ALA A 116 -7.91 9.17 8.96
N MET A 117 -7.16 9.96 9.73
CA MET A 117 -6.38 11.10 9.21
C MET A 117 -5.30 10.65 8.22
N PHE A 118 -4.63 9.54 8.50
CA PHE A 118 -3.69 8.94 7.56
C PHE A 118 -4.37 8.45 6.28
N GLY A 119 -5.52 7.79 6.40
CA GLY A 119 -6.35 7.40 5.25
C GLY A 119 -6.81 8.60 4.41
N LEU A 120 -7.20 9.70 5.06
CA LEU A 120 -7.56 10.95 4.40
C LEU A 120 -6.37 11.54 3.62
N LEU A 121 -5.17 11.54 4.21
CA LEU A 121 -3.95 11.97 3.51
C LEU A 121 -3.71 11.12 2.25
N LEU A 122 -3.81 9.79 2.35
CA LEU A 122 -3.65 8.91 1.20
C LEU A 122 -4.72 9.15 0.13
N ALA A 123 -5.97 9.40 0.53
CA ALA A 123 -7.05 9.74 -0.39
C ALA A 123 -6.79 11.06 -1.13
N LEU A 124 -6.31 12.10 -0.42
CA LEU A 124 -5.93 13.38 -1.05
C LEU A 124 -4.78 13.21 -2.05
N ILE A 125 -3.79 12.39 -1.71
CA ILE A 125 -2.70 12.04 -2.64
C ILE A 125 -3.24 11.30 -3.86
N GLY A 126 -4.16 10.35 -3.68
CA GLY A 126 -4.82 9.63 -4.76
C GLY A 126 -5.64 10.53 -5.69
N ILE A 127 -6.37 11.51 -5.13
CA ILE A 127 -7.10 12.53 -5.91
C ILE A 127 -6.12 13.40 -6.70
N ALA A 128 -5.01 13.83 -6.08
CA ALA A 128 -3.98 14.59 -6.77
C ALA A 128 -3.38 13.78 -7.93
N TRP A 129 -3.14 12.47 -7.74
CA TRP A 129 -2.66 11.57 -8.79
C TRP A 129 -3.63 11.47 -9.96
N GLU A 130 -4.93 11.31 -9.68
CA GLU A 130 -5.95 11.27 -10.72
C GLU A 130 -5.93 12.55 -11.56
N ARG A 131 -5.83 13.71 -10.91
CA ARG A 131 -5.78 15.01 -11.60
C ARG A 131 -4.51 15.19 -12.42
N ILE A 132 -3.35 14.81 -11.88
CA ILE A 132 -2.08 14.82 -12.60
C ILE A 132 -2.17 13.90 -13.83
N SER A 133 -2.73 12.70 -13.67
CA SER A 133 -2.93 11.76 -14.78
C SER A 133 -3.83 12.37 -15.85
N ALA A 134 -5.01 12.89 -15.48
CA ALA A 134 -5.93 13.51 -16.42
C ALA A 134 -5.29 14.66 -17.22
N ILE A 135 -4.49 15.51 -16.55
CA ILE A 135 -3.74 16.59 -17.21
C ILE A 135 -2.69 16.04 -18.18
N LEU A 136 -1.93 15.01 -17.79
CA LEU A 136 -0.95 14.38 -18.68
C LEU A 136 -1.61 13.82 -19.94
N PHE A 137 -2.73 13.11 -19.80
CA PHE A 137 -3.49 12.59 -20.93
C PHE A 137 -4.03 13.72 -21.82
N ALA A 138 -4.59 14.79 -21.24
CA ALA A 138 -5.11 15.92 -22.00
C ALA A 138 -4.02 16.68 -22.79
N LEU A 139 -2.81 16.80 -22.22
CA LEU A 139 -1.70 17.53 -22.85
C LEU A 139 -0.93 16.71 -23.89
N LEU A 140 -0.71 15.42 -23.60
CA LEU A 140 0.20 14.57 -24.39
C LEU A 140 -0.53 13.57 -25.28
N ALA A 141 -1.85 13.41 -25.12
CA ALA A 141 -2.69 12.54 -25.94
C ALA A 141 -4.12 13.10 -26.12
N PRO A 142 -4.28 14.33 -26.65
CA PRO A 142 -5.60 14.96 -26.81
C PRO A 142 -6.51 14.19 -27.77
N ASP A 143 -5.94 13.50 -28.75
CA ASP A 143 -6.68 12.73 -29.76
C ASP A 143 -6.87 11.26 -29.37
N LEU A 144 -6.58 10.89 -28.12
CA LEU A 144 -6.64 9.49 -27.68
C LEU A 144 -8.08 8.98 -27.68
N THR A 145 -8.35 7.98 -28.51
CA THR A 145 -9.61 7.25 -28.47
C THR A 145 -9.68 6.36 -27.22
N PRO A 146 -10.87 6.17 -26.61
CA PRO A 146 -11.04 5.36 -25.40
C PRO A 146 -10.84 3.85 -25.58
N ASP A 147 -10.32 3.39 -26.72
CA ASP A 147 -9.98 2.00 -26.96
C ASP A 147 -8.56 1.66 -26.45
N LEU A 148 -8.51 0.86 -25.38
CA LEU A 148 -7.28 0.42 -24.74
C LEU A 148 -6.41 -0.44 -25.68
N ALA A 149 -7.01 -1.28 -26.52
CA ALA A 149 -6.25 -2.15 -27.43
C ALA A 149 -5.56 -1.32 -28.52
N ALA A 150 -6.27 -0.36 -29.09
CA ALA A 150 -5.71 0.61 -30.04
C ALA A 150 -4.60 1.46 -29.40
N PHE A 151 -4.80 1.93 -28.16
CA PHE A 151 -3.78 2.68 -27.43
C PHE A 151 -2.48 1.88 -27.24
N VAL A 152 -2.58 0.66 -26.70
CA VAL A 152 -1.42 -0.22 -26.48
C VAL A 152 -0.72 -0.52 -27.81
N SER A 153 -1.49 -0.86 -28.85
CA SER A 153 -0.94 -1.11 -30.19
C SER A 153 -0.18 0.11 -30.73
N SER A 154 -0.73 1.32 -30.58
CA SER A 154 -0.10 2.55 -31.07
C SER A 154 1.25 2.85 -30.41
N ILE A 155 1.40 2.55 -29.12
CA ILE A 155 2.68 2.73 -28.39
C ILE A 155 3.79 1.83 -28.96
N PHE A 156 3.46 0.57 -29.24
CA PHE A 156 4.44 -0.43 -29.69
C PHE A 156 4.72 -0.34 -31.19
N THR A 157 3.70 -0.09 -32.01
CA THR A 157 3.81 -0.11 -33.48
C THR A 157 4.27 1.24 -34.04
N SER A 158 3.55 2.32 -33.76
CA SER A 158 3.85 3.65 -34.32
C SER A 158 4.75 4.49 -33.42
N GLY A 159 4.87 4.12 -32.14
CA GLY A 159 5.57 4.93 -31.15
C GLY A 159 4.82 6.18 -30.71
N ALA A 160 3.55 6.31 -31.10
CA ALA A 160 2.67 7.34 -30.61
C ALA A 160 2.55 7.25 -29.07
N TYR A 161 2.39 8.39 -28.42
CA TYR A 161 2.19 8.50 -26.96
C TYR A 161 3.33 7.95 -26.07
N ARG A 162 4.51 7.61 -26.61
CA ARG A 162 5.68 7.23 -25.78
C ARG A 162 6.08 8.31 -24.79
N GLY A 163 5.97 9.58 -25.18
CA GLY A 163 6.18 10.73 -24.29
C GLY A 163 5.18 10.77 -23.13
N LEU A 164 3.90 10.52 -23.41
CA LEU A 164 2.87 10.35 -22.37
C LEU A 164 3.23 9.18 -21.45
N LEU A 165 3.55 8.01 -22.00
CA LEU A 165 3.86 6.83 -21.22
C LEU A 165 5.06 7.07 -20.28
N ALA A 166 6.14 7.66 -20.80
CA ALA A 166 7.32 7.99 -20.00
C ALA A 166 7.00 9.01 -18.90
N ALA A 167 6.29 10.10 -19.24
CA ALA A 167 5.90 11.11 -18.26
C ALA A 167 4.97 10.53 -17.18
N TRP A 168 4.02 9.69 -17.57
CA TRP A 168 3.07 9.04 -16.67
C TRP A 168 3.78 8.06 -15.72
N PHE A 169 4.70 7.23 -16.23
CA PHE A 169 5.49 6.33 -15.38
C PHE A 169 6.42 7.08 -14.42
N VAL A 170 7.09 8.14 -14.88
CA VAL A 170 7.96 8.95 -14.01
C VAL A 170 7.14 9.62 -12.90
N ALA A 171 6.06 10.32 -13.26
CA ALA A 171 5.21 11.00 -12.29
C ALA A 171 4.57 10.01 -11.30
N GLY A 172 4.00 8.92 -11.81
CA GLY A 172 3.35 7.89 -10.99
C GLY A 172 4.34 7.12 -10.13
N GLY A 173 5.51 6.78 -10.68
CA GLY A 173 6.59 6.12 -9.96
C GLY A 173 7.14 6.99 -8.83
N SER A 174 7.39 8.28 -9.08
CA SER A 174 7.81 9.22 -8.04
C SER A 174 6.77 9.35 -6.94
N LEU A 175 5.49 9.44 -7.28
CA LEU A 175 4.41 9.52 -6.30
C LEU A 175 4.27 8.21 -5.50
N ALA A 176 4.37 7.06 -6.15
CA ALA A 176 4.33 5.76 -5.50
C ALA A 176 5.50 5.57 -4.54
N LEU A 177 6.71 6.01 -4.91
CA LEU A 177 7.87 6.02 -4.02
C LEU A 177 7.65 6.91 -2.80
N LEU A 178 7.09 8.12 -3.00
CA LEU A 178 6.74 9.00 -1.89
C LEU A 178 5.71 8.37 -0.95
N VAL A 179 4.62 7.84 -1.49
CA VAL A 179 3.55 7.18 -0.71
C VAL A 179 4.12 5.98 0.04
N PHE A 180 4.92 5.14 -0.62
CA PHE A 180 5.60 4.02 0.02
C PHE A 180 6.51 4.52 1.17
N ALA A 181 7.31 5.55 0.93
CA ALA A 181 8.24 6.08 1.92
C ALA A 181 7.52 6.57 3.19
N ILE A 182 6.37 7.22 3.06
CA ILE A 182 5.58 7.72 4.20
C ILE A 182 4.64 6.66 4.81
N SER A 183 4.40 5.52 4.17
CA SER A 183 3.37 4.56 4.59
C SER A 183 3.89 3.18 4.99
N ALA A 184 5.09 2.79 4.54
CA ALA A 184 5.59 1.42 4.65
C ALA A 184 5.50 0.81 6.06
N VAL A 185 5.67 1.62 7.11
CA VAL A 185 5.49 1.19 8.51
C VAL A 185 4.44 2.00 9.28
N SER A 186 3.81 3.00 8.66
CA SER A 186 2.93 3.94 9.36
C SER A 186 1.65 3.28 9.85
N VAL A 187 0.95 2.54 8.99
CA VAL A 187 -0.30 1.86 9.35
C VAL A 187 -0.10 0.80 10.45
N PRO A 188 0.87 -0.14 10.34
CA PRO A 188 1.09 -1.10 11.41
C PRO A 188 1.54 -0.43 12.72
N MET A 189 2.32 0.65 12.67
CA MET A 189 2.69 1.44 13.84
C MET A 189 1.49 2.11 14.51
N LEU A 190 0.59 2.73 13.73
CA LEU A 190 -0.63 3.37 14.24
C LEU A 190 -1.58 2.37 14.88
N LEU A 191 -1.60 1.13 14.42
CA LEU A 191 -2.40 0.07 15.04
C LEU A 191 -1.75 -0.45 16.31
N ASP A 192 -0.43 -0.65 16.30
CA ASP A 192 0.33 -1.18 17.44
C ASP A 192 0.48 -0.18 18.59
N ARG A 193 0.61 1.11 18.28
CA ARG A 193 0.93 2.19 19.24
C ARG A 193 -0.11 3.30 19.21
N ASP A 194 -0.26 3.95 20.36
CA ASP A 194 -1.02 5.18 20.50
C ASP A 194 -0.12 6.37 20.14
N THR A 195 -0.02 6.65 18.84
CA THR A 195 0.85 7.68 18.25
C THR A 195 0.10 8.42 17.15
N ASP A 196 0.44 9.68 16.91
CA ASP A 196 -0.17 10.45 15.84
C ASP A 196 0.35 10.03 14.46
N PHE A 197 -0.43 10.31 13.41
CA PHE A 197 -0.09 9.90 12.04
C PHE A 197 1.18 10.58 11.49
N VAL A 198 1.53 11.78 11.97
CA VAL A 198 2.74 12.48 11.52
C VAL A 198 3.97 11.79 12.09
N THR A 199 3.97 11.44 13.37
CA THR A 199 5.03 10.65 14.02
C THR A 199 5.22 9.30 13.33
N ALA A 200 4.13 8.61 12.98
CA ALA A 200 4.19 7.36 12.22
C ALA A 200 4.82 7.54 10.82
N MET A 201 4.44 8.60 10.09
CA MET A 201 5.04 8.95 8.79
C MET A 201 6.53 9.23 8.88
N MET A 202 6.97 10.00 9.88
CA MET A 202 8.38 10.30 10.08
C MET A 202 9.19 9.04 10.45
N ALA A 203 8.62 8.15 11.25
CA ALA A 203 9.21 6.84 11.51
C ALA A 203 9.37 6.03 10.22
N SER A 204 8.38 6.08 9.32
CA SER A 204 8.44 5.43 8.00
C SER A 204 9.51 6.02 7.10
N LEU A 205 9.58 7.34 6.99
CA LEU A 205 10.63 8.02 6.22
C LEU A 205 12.02 7.66 6.74
N ARG A 206 12.21 7.63 8.07
CA ARG A 206 13.47 7.22 8.69
C ARG A 206 13.79 5.74 8.43
N ALA A 207 12.80 4.85 8.52
CA ALA A 207 12.95 3.42 8.23
C ALA A 207 13.40 3.17 6.80
N VAL A 208 12.81 3.89 5.85
CA VAL A 208 13.13 3.79 4.42
C VAL A 208 14.50 4.40 4.12
N ALA A 209 14.80 5.59 4.64
CA ALA A 209 16.09 6.24 4.44
C ALA A 209 17.27 5.42 5.01
N LEU A 210 17.10 4.81 6.19
CA LEU A 210 18.15 4.02 6.83
C LEU A 210 18.38 2.65 6.14
N ASN A 211 17.36 2.11 5.45
CA ASN A 211 17.35 0.78 4.87
C ASN A 211 16.98 0.78 3.38
N LEU A 212 17.54 1.74 2.62
CA LEU A 212 17.12 2.01 1.24
C LEU A 212 17.12 0.77 0.34
N GLU A 213 18.19 -0.02 0.34
CA GLU A 213 18.30 -1.24 -0.47
C GLU A 213 17.20 -2.26 -0.12
N THR A 214 17.03 -2.55 1.17
CA THR A 214 16.00 -3.47 1.67
C THR A 214 14.60 -3.00 1.30
N MET A 215 14.34 -1.69 1.42
CA MET A 215 13.02 -1.10 1.20
C MET A 215 12.69 -0.95 -0.28
N VAL A 216 13.68 -0.71 -1.14
CA VAL A 216 13.51 -0.78 -2.60
C VAL A 216 13.18 -2.21 -3.04
N LEU A 217 13.89 -3.22 -2.53
CA LEU A 217 13.55 -4.63 -2.80
C LEU A 217 12.14 -4.95 -2.31
N TRP A 218 11.76 -4.49 -1.12
CA TRP A 218 10.42 -4.71 -0.59
C TRP A 218 9.34 -4.06 -1.46
N GLY A 219 9.52 -2.80 -1.85
CA GLY A 219 8.61 -2.11 -2.76
C GLY A 219 8.49 -2.83 -4.11
N ALA A 220 9.60 -3.29 -4.68
CA ALA A 220 9.60 -4.06 -5.93
C ALA A 220 8.82 -5.39 -5.79
N LEU A 221 8.99 -6.11 -4.68
CA LEU A 221 8.23 -7.34 -4.41
C LEU A 221 6.73 -7.07 -4.27
N ILE A 222 6.34 -5.99 -3.57
CA ILE A 222 4.93 -5.58 -3.48
C ILE A 222 4.36 -5.33 -4.88
N VAL A 223 5.07 -4.58 -5.73
CA VAL A 223 4.63 -4.30 -7.11
C VAL A 223 4.49 -5.60 -7.90
N VAL A 224 5.50 -6.47 -7.91
CA VAL A 224 5.45 -7.75 -8.66
C VAL A 224 4.31 -8.63 -8.19
N LEU A 225 4.14 -8.82 -6.89
CA LEU A 225 3.05 -9.64 -6.33
C LEU A 225 1.68 -9.04 -6.64
N THR A 226 1.56 -7.72 -6.59
CA THR A 226 0.31 -7.03 -6.95
C THR A 226 -0.03 -7.20 -8.44
N LEU A 227 0.96 -7.04 -9.33
CA LEU A 227 0.79 -7.27 -10.76
C LEU A 227 0.44 -8.72 -11.09
N LEU A 228 1.03 -9.69 -10.40
CA LEU A 228 0.64 -11.10 -10.52
C LEU A 228 -0.83 -11.31 -10.10
N GLY A 229 -1.28 -10.66 -9.04
CA GLY A 229 -2.69 -10.66 -8.64
C GLY A 229 -3.61 -10.12 -9.73
N PHE A 230 -3.27 -8.99 -10.34
CA PHE A 230 -4.01 -8.43 -11.48
C PHE A 230 -4.01 -9.36 -12.70
N ALA A 231 -2.87 -9.96 -13.04
CA ALA A 231 -2.73 -10.86 -14.20
C ALA A 231 -3.64 -12.09 -14.10
N THR A 232 -4.00 -12.51 -12.89
CA THR A 232 -4.94 -13.62 -12.63
C THR A 232 -6.40 -13.18 -12.57
N LEU A 233 -6.77 -12.08 -13.24
CA LEU A 233 -8.12 -11.49 -13.20
C LEU A 233 -8.59 -11.23 -11.75
N LEU A 234 -7.72 -10.61 -10.95
CA LEU A 234 -7.94 -10.27 -9.54
C LEU A 234 -8.05 -11.47 -8.57
N PHE A 235 -8.24 -12.71 -9.04
CA PHE A 235 -8.35 -13.89 -8.18
C PHE A 235 -7.12 -14.11 -7.30
N GLY A 236 -5.92 -13.87 -7.85
CA GLY A 236 -4.66 -13.97 -7.11
C GLY A 236 -4.55 -12.95 -5.97
N LEU A 237 -5.25 -11.81 -6.04
CA LEU A 237 -5.28 -10.83 -4.95
C LEU A 237 -5.92 -11.40 -3.67
N VAL A 238 -6.81 -12.40 -3.80
CA VAL A 238 -7.42 -13.08 -2.65
C VAL A 238 -6.36 -13.69 -1.73
N VAL A 239 -5.23 -14.14 -2.27
CA VAL A 239 -4.12 -14.73 -1.51
C VAL A 239 -2.98 -13.73 -1.34
N LEU A 240 -2.64 -12.99 -2.39
CA LEU A 240 -1.45 -12.14 -2.41
C LEU A 240 -1.63 -10.87 -1.56
N MET A 241 -2.83 -10.28 -1.49
CA MET A 241 -3.05 -9.11 -0.62
C MET A 241 -2.91 -9.45 0.86
N PRO A 242 -3.55 -10.52 1.38
CA PRO A 242 -3.31 -10.96 2.75
C PRO A 242 -1.84 -11.28 3.03
N LEU A 243 -1.15 -11.96 2.11
CA LEU A 243 0.28 -12.25 2.25
C LEU A 243 1.11 -10.98 2.40
N ILE A 244 0.91 -9.98 1.54
CA ILE A 244 1.59 -8.68 1.62
C ILE A 244 1.26 -7.97 2.94
N GLY A 245 -0.01 -7.95 3.35
CA GLY A 245 -0.44 -7.34 4.61
C GLY A 245 0.24 -7.97 5.82
N HIS A 246 0.25 -9.29 5.94
CA HIS A 246 0.95 -9.97 7.03
C HIS A 246 2.47 -9.72 6.98
N ALA A 247 3.08 -9.77 5.80
CA ALA A 247 4.50 -9.51 5.64
C ALA A 247 4.88 -8.07 6.04
N SER A 248 4.05 -7.08 5.70
CA SER A 248 4.24 -5.68 6.11
C SER A 248 4.20 -5.49 7.64
N TRP A 249 3.41 -6.28 8.37
CA TRP A 249 3.48 -6.30 9.84
C TRP A 249 4.86 -6.76 10.34
N HIS A 250 5.40 -7.83 9.75
CA HIS A 250 6.74 -8.31 10.10
C HIS A 250 7.82 -7.32 9.70
N ALA A 251 7.68 -6.63 8.57
CA ALA A 251 8.57 -5.55 8.18
C ALA A 251 8.58 -4.42 9.23
N TYR A 252 7.41 -3.98 9.69
CA TYR A 252 7.29 -3.00 10.76
C TYR A 252 8.00 -3.45 12.05
N ARG A 253 7.70 -4.66 12.54
CA ARG A 253 8.32 -5.21 13.75
C ARG A 253 9.84 -5.37 13.63
N ASP A 254 10.32 -5.60 12.41
CA ASP A 254 11.75 -5.72 12.14
C ASP A 254 12.45 -4.36 12.08
N LEU A 255 11.79 -3.36 11.50
CA LEU A 255 12.35 -2.02 11.31
C LEU A 255 12.24 -1.13 12.55
N VAL A 256 11.16 -1.27 13.33
CA VAL A 256 10.81 -0.33 14.42
C VAL A 256 10.75 -1.07 15.75
N LYS A 257 11.45 -0.56 16.77
CA LYS A 257 11.45 -1.11 18.14
C LYS A 257 10.35 -0.52 19.00
#